data_AF-A0A351I8S3-F1
#
_entry.id   AF-A0A351I8S3-F1
#
_cell.length_a   1.000
_cell.length_b   1.000
_cell.length_c   1.000
_cell.angle_alpha   90.00
_cell.angle_beta   90.00
_cell.angle_gamma   90.00
#
_symmetry.space_group_name_H-M   'P 1'
#
loop_
_entity.id
_entity.type
_entity.pdbx_description
1 polymer ?
#
loop_
_entity_poly.entity_id
_entity_poly.type
_entity_poly.pdbx_seq_one_letter_code
_entity_poly.pdbx_strand_id
1 'polypeptide(L)'
;MTVTMTAKNQITIPKKITEALGLEKGSMFKVEVSKNGIEFIPLETKEREFTHEEYTKLETLAVQEKGKEKRVTKKLIDNLKKGKI
;
A
#
# COMPACT_ATOMS: atom_id res chain seq x y z
N MET A 1 10.22 18.74 -11.08
CA MET A 1 9.75 19.17 -9.75
C MET A 1 10.95 19.20 -8.83
N THR A 2 11.07 20.21 -7.98
CA THR A 2 12.18 20.36 -7.03
C THR A 2 11.63 20.30 -5.61
N VAL A 3 12.43 19.78 -4.69
CA VAL A 3 12.09 19.66 -3.27
C VAL A 3 12.99 20.62 -2.52
N THR A 4 12.40 21.50 -1.71
CA THR A 4 13.15 22.51 -0.94
C THR A 4 13.12 22.15 0.54
N MET A 5 14.30 22.13 1.16
CA MET A 5 14.45 21.98 2.61
C MET A 5 14.14 23.33 3.28
N THR A 6 13.17 23.35 4.21
CA THR A 6 12.67 24.61 4.80
C THR A 6 13.25 24.89 6.18
N ALA A 7 13.43 23.87 7.00
CA ALA A 7 13.98 23.95 8.35
C ALA A 7 14.76 22.66 8.69
N LYS A 8 15.40 22.60 9.85
CA LYS A 8 16.14 21.41 10.31
C LYS A 8 15.18 20.21 10.30
N ASN A 9 15.47 19.22 9.46
CA ASN A 9 14.67 18.01 9.25
C ASN A 9 13.26 18.23 8.67
N GLN A 10 12.99 19.37 8.04
CA GLN A 10 11.71 19.65 7.38
C GLN A 10 11.88 19.81 5.87
N ILE A 11 11.06 19.09 5.11
CA ILE A 11 11.06 19.06 3.66
C ILE A 11 9.68 19.47 3.15
N THR A 12 9.64 20.32 2.12
CA THR A 12 8.39 20.64 1.42
C THR A 12 8.22 19.76 0.20
N ILE A 13 7.17 18.95 0.22
CA ILE A 13 6.80 18.07 -0.88
C ILE A 13 5.70 18.76 -1.74
N PRO A 14 5.84 18.79 -3.07
CA PRO A 14 4.81 19.32 -3.95
C PRO A 14 3.44 18.66 -3.75
N LYS A 15 2.37 19.47 -3.81
CA LYS A 15 0.98 19.05 -3.56
C LYS A 15 0.54 17.83 -4.39
N LYS A 16 0.97 17.74 -5.65
CA LYS A 16 0.66 16.59 -6.52
C LYS A 16 1.18 15.25 -5.96
N ILE A 17 2.33 15.26 -5.29
CA ILE A 17 2.94 14.07 -4.70
C ILE A 17 2.21 13.72 -3.40
N THR A 18 1.90 14.72 -2.57
CA THR A 18 1.16 14.47 -1.31
C THR A 18 -0.23 13.91 -1.57
N GLU A 19 -0.94 14.40 -2.60
CA GLU A 19 -2.25 13.87 -2.98
C GLU A 19 -2.17 12.45 -3.55
N ALA A 20 -1.18 12.17 -4.41
CA ALA A 20 -1.02 10.85 -5.01
C ALA A 20 -0.65 9.77 -3.99
N LEU A 21 0.08 10.14 -2.94
CA LEU A 21 0.54 9.23 -1.89
C LEU A 21 -0.27 9.31 -0.59
N GLY A 22 -1.33 10.13 -0.54
CA GLY A 22 -2.16 10.32 0.65
C GLY A 22 -1.38 10.84 1.88
N LEU A 23 -0.37 11.67 1.66
CA LEU A 23 0.53 12.16 2.72
C LEU A 23 -0.10 13.33 3.47
N GLU A 24 0.00 13.30 4.79
CA GLU A 24 -0.48 14.35 5.68
C GLU A 24 0.68 15.08 6.35
N LYS A 25 0.40 16.26 6.90
CA LYS A 25 1.41 16.99 7.68
C LYS A 25 1.75 16.17 8.93
N GLY A 26 3.03 15.78 9.05
CA GLY A 26 3.49 14.94 10.14
C GLY A 26 3.61 13.44 9.80
N SER A 27 3.33 13.04 8.55
CA SER A 27 3.65 11.69 8.07
C SER A 27 5.14 11.36 8.28
N MET A 28 5.42 10.15 8.75
CA MET A 28 6.78 9.66 8.97
C MET A 28 7.31 8.99 7.70
N PHE A 29 8.61 9.17 7.45
CA PHE A 29 9.30 8.56 6.32
C PHE A 29 10.56 7.86 6.81
N LYS A 30 10.82 6.68 6.27
CA LYS A 30 12.18 6.14 6.26
C LYS A 30 12.94 6.90 5.17
N VAL A 31 14.08 7.47 5.55
CA VAL A 31 14.98 8.14 4.62
C VAL A 31 16.15 7.20 4.36
N GLU A 32 16.30 6.78 3.10
CA GLU A 32 17.47 6.01 2.66
C GLU A 32 18.32 6.86 1.72
N VAL A 33 19.63 6.82 1.93
CA VAL A 33 20.60 7.51 1.06
C VAL A 33 21.21 6.46 0.15
N SER A 34 21.01 6.62 -1.15
CA SER A 34 21.64 5.82 -2.19
C SER A 34 22.77 6.61 -2.86
N LYS A 35 23.63 5.95 -3.64
CA LYS A 35 24.77 6.62 -4.32
C LYS A 35 24.35 7.81 -5.18
N ASN A 36 23.13 7.79 -5.72
CA ASN A 36 22.66 8.77 -6.70
C ASN A 36 21.41 9.55 -6.23
N GLY A 37 21.00 9.39 -4.97
CA GLY A 37 19.76 10.03 -4.52
C GLY A 37 19.39 9.74 -3.08
N ILE A 38 18.22 10.26 -2.73
CA ILE A 38 17.56 10.02 -1.45
C ILE A 38 16.18 9.45 -1.73
N GLU A 39 15.81 8.41 -0.99
CA GLU A 39 14.52 7.75 -1.08
C GLU A 39 13.72 8.06 0.18
N PHE A 40 12.50 8.57 -0.02
CA PHE A 40 11.53 8.78 1.03
C PHE A 40 10.48 7.70 0.94
N ILE A 41 10.50 6.76 1.88
CA ILE A 41 9.55 5.67 1.95
C ILE A 41 8.53 6.02 3.04
N PRO A 42 7.26 6.33 2.70
CA PRO A 42 6.24 6.60 3.70
C PRO A 42 6.08 5.40 4.63
N LEU A 43 6.03 5.66 5.93
CA LEU A 43 5.72 4.65 6.93
C LEU A 43 4.26 4.82 7.35
N GLU A 44 3.44 3.78 7.13
CA GLU A 44 2.13 3.70 7.78
C GLU A 44 2.36 3.43 9.27
N THR A 45 2.13 4.43 10.11
CA THR A 45 2.36 4.34 11.57
C THR A 45 1.10 3.97 12.34
N LYS A 46 -0.05 3.98 11.68
CA LYS A 46 -1.31 3.48 12.22
C LYS A 46 -1.53 2.12 11.59
N GLU A 47 -1.81 1.11 12.41
CA GLU A 47 -2.49 -0.08 11.91
C GLU A 47 -3.74 0.39 11.16
N ARG A 48 -4.03 -0.20 10.01
CA ARG A 48 -5.28 0.07 9.30
C ARG A 48 -6.43 -0.46 10.16
N GLU A 49 -6.91 0.39 11.06
CA GLU A 49 -8.17 0.18 11.75
C GLU A 49 -9.27 0.36 10.71
N PHE A 50 -9.68 -0.75 10.10
CA PHE A 50 -10.80 -0.75 9.18
C PHE A 50 -12.04 -0.24 9.91
N THR A 51 -12.77 0.65 9.26
CA THR A 51 -14.05 1.14 9.76
C THR A 51 -15.08 -0.01 9.81
N HIS A 52 -16.12 0.12 10.65
CA HIS A 52 -17.16 -0.92 10.78
C HIS A 52 -17.84 -1.25 9.42
N GLU A 53 -17.94 -0.25 8.53
CA GLU A 53 -18.45 -0.41 7.17
C GLU A 53 -17.53 -1.28 6.29
N GLU A 54 -16.21 -1.13 6.43
CA GLU A 54 -15.24 -1.96 5.70
C GLU A 54 -15.25 -3.40 6.20
N TYR A 55 -15.37 -3.59 7.51
CA TYR A 55 -15.59 -4.92 8.09
C TYR A 55 -16.87 -5.57 7.57
N THR A 56 -17.97 -4.82 7.48
CA THR A 56 -19.24 -5.34 6.96
C THR A 56 -19.10 -5.76 5.49
N LYS A 57 -18.40 -4.98 4.67
CA LYS A 57 -18.11 -5.34 3.27
C LYS A 57 -17.27 -6.62 3.18
N LEU A 58 -16.24 -6.75 4.02
CA LEU A 58 -15.39 -7.93 4.08
C LEU A 58 -16.17 -9.17 4.53
N GLU A 59 -17.05 -9.05 5.53
CA GLU A 59 -17.92 -10.14 5.98
C GLU A 59 -18.90 -10.54 4.88
N THR A 60 -19.50 -9.58 4.18
CA THR A 60 -20.44 -9.86 3.08
C THR A 60 -19.73 -10.63 1.95
N LEU A 61 -18.52 -10.20 1.58
CA LEU A 61 -17.69 -10.90 0.59
C LEU A 61 -17.29 -12.29 1.08
N ALA A 62 -16.89 -12.42 2.34
CA ALA A 62 -16.54 -13.71 2.93
C ALA A 62 -17.71 -14.69 2.89
N VAL A 63 -18.94 -14.23 3.19
CA VAL A 63 -20.15 -15.07 3.10
C VAL A 63 -20.47 -15.45 1.65
N GLN A 64 -20.31 -14.53 0.70
CA GLN A 64 -20.59 -14.78 -0.72
C GLN A 64 -19.60 -15.75 -1.38
N GLU A 65 -18.34 -15.74 -0.93
CA GLU A 65 -17.27 -16.57 -1.49
C GLU A 65 -17.06 -17.88 -0.72
N LYS A 66 -17.64 -18.00 0.48
CA LYS A 66 -17.65 -19.25 1.25
C LYS A 66 -18.28 -20.38 0.44
N GLY A 67 -17.49 -21.42 0.15
CA GLY A 67 -17.93 -22.56 -0.66
C GLY A 67 -17.70 -22.45 -2.17
N LYS A 68 -17.30 -21.29 -2.70
CA LYS A 68 -16.77 -21.17 -4.09
C LYS A 68 -15.26 -21.45 -4.17
N GLU A 69 -14.69 -21.89 -3.06
CA GLU A 69 -13.28 -22.17 -2.89
C GLU A 69 -12.81 -23.24 -3.89
N LYS A 70 -11.99 -22.84 -4.85
CA LYS A 70 -11.32 -23.80 -5.72
C LYS A 70 -10.26 -24.52 -4.91
N ARG A 71 -10.43 -25.83 -4.70
CA ARG A 71 -9.38 -26.67 -4.11
C ARG A 71 -8.10 -26.54 -4.93
N VAL A 72 -7.05 -26.05 -4.28
CA VAL A 72 -5.72 -25.93 -4.88
C VAL A 72 -5.10 -27.33 -5.00
N THR A 73 -5.36 -27.98 -6.14
CA THR A 73 -4.76 -29.27 -6.50
C THR A 73 -3.47 -29.07 -7.29
N LYS A 74 -2.56 -30.05 -7.29
CA LYS A 74 -1.32 -30.01 -8.11
C LYS A 74 -1.62 -29.66 -9.58
N LYS A 75 -2.70 -30.21 -10.13
CA LYS A 75 -3.17 -29.95 -11.50
C LYS A 75 -3.59 -28.50 -11.73
N LEU A 76 -4.23 -27.86 -10.74
CA LEU A 76 -4.58 -26.43 -10.81
C LEU A 76 -3.32 -25.57 -10.82
N ILE A 77 -2.36 -25.85 -9.94
CA ILE A 77 -1.06 -25.14 -9.88
C ILE A 77 -0.31 -25.27 -11.21
N ASP A 78 -0.28 -26.47 -11.80
CA ASP A 78 0.40 -26.71 -13.08
C ASP A 78 -0.26 -25.98 -14.26
N ASN A 79 -1.60 -25.84 -14.25
CA ASN A 79 -2.33 -25.06 -15.26
C ASN A 79 -2.12 -23.55 -15.11
N LEU A 80 -2.09 -23.04 -13.88
CA LEU A 80 -1.75 -21.64 -13.58
C LEU A 80 -0.36 -21.28 -14.08
N LYS A 81 0.65 -22.14 -13.81
CA LYS A 81 2.04 -21.93 -14.28
C LYS A 81 2.18 -21.97 -15.80
N LYS A 82 1.27 -22.64 -16.49
CA LYS A 82 1.25 -22.76 -17.97
C LYS A 82 0.43 -21.67 -18.65
N GLY A 83 -0.11 -20.69 -17.90
CA GLY A 83 -0.92 -19.60 -18.46
C GLY A 83 -2.22 -20.05 -19.11
N LYS A 84 -2.73 -21.24 -18.76
CA LYS A 84 -4.02 -21.76 -19.25
C LYS A 84 -5.07 -21.57 -18.17
N ILE A 85 -5.73 -20.42 -18.19
CA ILE A 85 -6.90 -20.11 -17.37
C ILE A 85 -7.97 -19.56 -18.29
#